data_AF-A0A1B7WVX6-F1
#
_entry.id   AF-A0A1B7WVX6-F1
#
_cell.length_a   1.000
_cell.length_b   1.000
_cell.length_c   1.000
_cell.angle_alpha   90.00
_cell.angle_beta   90.00
_cell.angle_gamma   90.00
#
_symmetry.space_group_name_H-M   'P 1'
#
loop_
_entity.id
_entity.type
_entity.pdbx_description
1 polymer ?
#
loop_
_entity_poly.entity_id
_entity_poly.type
_entity_poly.pdbx_seq_one_letter_code
_entity_poly.pdbx_strand_id
1 'polypeptide(L)'
;MTDDYTIQFTFAVNDPELDDDRRLKIASKLLRELRDSDEVEKADRAEDLNPEAGSKPGFATLIGVLTAQVSIKNIKTFLAFLGDRLGDKPIELTVKVGDKEVSIKAKSRQELL
;
A
#
# COMPACT_ATOMS: atom_id res chain seq x y z
N MET A 1 -3.74 14.88 -24.39
CA MET A 1 -4.35 14.31 -23.18
C MET A 1 -3.33 13.32 -22.64
N THR A 2 -2.61 13.69 -21.60
CA THR A 2 -1.68 12.78 -20.93
C THR A 2 -2.56 11.83 -20.16
N ASP A 3 -2.69 10.59 -20.61
CA ASP A 3 -3.19 9.49 -19.78
C ASP A 3 -2.25 9.46 -18.56
N ASP A 4 -2.65 10.11 -17.47
CA ASP A 4 -1.90 10.09 -16.22
C ASP A 4 -2.17 8.70 -15.64
N TYR A 5 -1.41 7.71 -16.11
CA TYR A 5 -1.52 6.34 -15.65
C TYR A 5 -1.24 6.35 -14.14
N THR A 6 -2.29 6.11 -13.36
CA THR A 6 -2.18 5.90 -11.93
C THR A 6 -1.86 4.44 -11.65
N ILE A 7 -0.92 4.22 -10.76
CA ILE A 7 -0.60 2.90 -10.24
C ILE A 7 -1.30 2.74 -8.91
N GLN A 8 -2.06 1.66 -8.75
CA GLN A 8 -2.64 1.31 -7.47
C GLN A 8 -1.67 0.43 -6.70
N PHE A 9 -1.24 0.91 -5.54
CA PHE A 9 -0.46 0.18 -4.57
C PHE A 9 -1.38 -0.33 -3.46
N THR A 10 -1.30 -1.61 -3.14
CA THR A 10 -1.98 -2.26 -2.03
C THR A 10 -0.93 -2.79 -1.07
N PHE A 11 -0.97 -2.41 0.20
CA PHE A 11 0.03 -2.83 1.18
C PHE A 11 -0.57 -2.98 2.58
N ALA A 12 0.10 -3.77 3.41
CA ALA A 12 -0.34 -4.05 4.77
C ALA A 12 0.79 -3.77 5.77
N VAL A 13 0.40 -3.31 6.96
CA VAL A 13 1.32 -3.21 8.12
C VAL A 13 1.46 -4.61 8.74
N ASN A 14 2.30 -5.46 8.14
CA ASN A 14 2.46 -6.84 8.58
C ASN A 14 3.59 -7.01 9.61
N ASP A 15 3.50 -6.25 10.70
CA ASP A 15 4.49 -6.34 11.75
C ASP A 15 4.10 -7.41 12.79
N PRO A 16 4.93 -8.45 13.01
CA PRO A 16 4.60 -9.52 13.95
C PRO A 16 4.60 -9.06 15.41
N GLU A 17 5.24 -7.92 15.73
CA GLU A 17 5.27 -7.36 17.09
C GLU A 17 4.04 -6.50 17.40
N LEU A 18 3.21 -6.18 16.40
CA LEU A 18 1.99 -5.40 16.58
C LEU A 18 0.74 -6.27 16.71
N ASP A 19 -0.03 -6.05 17.76
CA ASP A 19 -1.40 -6.56 17.89
C ASP A 19 -2.34 -5.90 16.86
N ASP A 20 -3.47 -6.53 16.55
CA ASP A 20 -4.41 -6.07 15.53
C ASP A 20 -4.94 -4.65 15.77
N ASP A 21 -5.21 -4.26 17.02
CA ASP A 21 -5.64 -2.90 17.36
C ASP A 21 -4.56 -1.85 17.03
N ARG A 22 -3.29 -2.17 17.32
CA ARG A 22 -2.17 -1.30 16.98
C ARG A 22 -1.97 -1.23 15.48
N ARG A 23 -2.08 -2.35 14.76
CA ARG A 23 -2.01 -2.39 13.29
C ARG A 23 -3.09 -1.51 12.68
N LEU A 24 -4.33 -1.64 13.14
CA LEU A 24 -5.44 -0.82 12.67
C LEU A 24 -5.23 0.67 12.95
N LYS A 25 -4.69 1.01 14.12
CA LYS A 25 -4.38 2.41 14.48
C LYS A 25 -3.28 3.00 13.59
N ILE A 26 -2.23 2.25 13.31
CA ILE A 26 -1.14 2.66 12.41
C ILE A 26 -1.67 2.78 10.98
N ALA A 27 -2.41 1.79 10.50
CA ALA A 27 -3.03 1.82 9.18
C ALA A 27 -4.00 3.01 9.02
N SER A 28 -4.81 3.31 10.04
CA SER A 28 -5.72 4.46 10.00
C SER A 28 -4.97 5.79 9.99
N LYS A 29 -3.84 5.88 10.70
CA LYS A 29 -2.97 7.05 10.67
C LYS A 29 -2.32 7.21 9.29
N LEU A 30 -1.73 6.14 8.76
CA LEU A 30 -1.14 6.09 7.43
C LEU A 30 -2.16 6.50 6.37
N LEU A 31 -3.38 5.94 6.40
CA LEU A 31 -4.44 6.29 5.46
C LEU A 31 -4.74 7.79 5.45
N ARG A 32 -4.76 8.41 6.64
CA ARG A 32 -4.97 9.86 6.75
C ARG A 32 -3.80 10.64 6.14
N GLU A 33 -2.56 10.23 6.40
CA GLU A 33 -1.37 10.88 5.85
C GLU A 33 -1.29 10.71 4.33
N LEU A 34 -1.71 9.56 3.79
CA LEU A 34 -1.81 9.31 2.35
C LEU A 34 -2.85 10.20 1.68
N ARG A 35 -4.02 10.37 2.31
CA ARG A 35 -5.06 11.27 1.81
C ARG A 35 -4.67 12.75 1.85
N ASP A 36 -3.72 13.11 2.70
CA ASP A 36 -3.18 14.47 2.85
C ASP A 36 -1.96 14.71 1.93
N SER A 37 -1.42 13.65 1.32
CA SER A 37 -0.24 13.73 0.47
C SER A 37 -0.61 14.13 -0.96
N ASP A 38 -0.02 15.22 -1.47
CA ASP A 38 -0.13 15.65 -2.88
C ASP A 38 0.35 14.58 -3.88
N GLU A 39 1.11 13.60 -3.42
CA GLU A 39 1.66 12.54 -4.26
C GLU A 39 0.66 11.43 -4.57
N VAL A 40 -0.37 11.30 -3.73
CA VAL A 40 -1.36 10.23 -3.74
C VAL A 40 -2.68 10.81 -4.21
N GLU A 41 -3.16 10.36 -5.37
CA GLU A 41 -4.43 10.83 -5.90
C GLU A 41 -5.62 10.31 -5.10
N LYS A 42 -5.52 9.08 -4.59
CA LYS A 42 -6.59 8.43 -3.84
C LYS A 42 -6.02 7.41 -2.87
N ALA A 43 -6.53 7.36 -1.65
CA ALA A 43 -6.19 6.30 -0.71
C ALA A 43 -7.40 5.81 0.06
N ASP A 44 -7.55 4.49 0.13
CA ASP A 44 -8.68 3.80 0.75
C ASP A 44 -8.24 2.52 1.46
N ARG A 45 -9.09 2.00 2.35
CA ARG A 45 -8.84 0.69 2.95
C ARG A 45 -9.11 -0.38 1.91
N ALA A 46 -8.23 -1.37 1.79
CA ALA A 46 -8.45 -2.47 0.86
C ALA A 46 -9.69 -3.31 1.26
N GLU A 47 -10.06 -3.30 2.53
CA GLU A 47 -11.30 -3.90 3.05
C GLU A 47 -12.56 -3.28 2.43
N ASP A 48 -12.49 -2.02 2.03
CA ASP A 48 -13.58 -1.26 1.39
C ASP A 48 -13.63 -1.51 -0.13
N LEU A 49 -12.46 -1.77 -0.72
CA LEU A 49 -12.32 -2.18 -2.11
C LEU A 49 -12.63 -3.67 -2.22
N ASN A 50 -13.93 -4.00 -2.24
CA ASN A 50 -14.46 -5.35 -2.47
C ASN A 50 -13.56 -6.11 -3.46
N PRO A 51 -12.69 -7.03 -2.99
CA PRO A 51 -11.65 -7.60 -3.81
C PRO A 51 -12.33 -8.40 -4.90
N GLU A 52 -12.21 -7.95 -6.15
CA GLU A 52 -12.68 -8.70 -7.29
C GLU A 52 -12.16 -10.15 -7.14
N ALA A 53 -13.06 -11.11 -7.26
CA ALA A 53 -12.79 -12.52 -7.05
C ALA A 53 -11.56 -12.95 -7.86
N GLY A 54 -10.41 -13.12 -7.21
CA GLY A 54 -9.12 -13.29 -7.86
C GLY A 54 -7.96 -12.51 -7.20
N SER A 55 -8.27 -11.50 -6.37
CA SER A 55 -7.26 -10.86 -5.53
C SER A 55 -6.67 -11.89 -4.55
N LYS A 56 -5.34 -12.00 -4.54
CA LYS A 56 -4.61 -13.07 -3.84
C LYS A 56 -5.06 -13.19 -2.38
N PRO A 57 -5.21 -14.41 -1.83
CA PRO A 57 -5.73 -14.67 -0.49
C PRO A 57 -4.88 -14.08 0.65
N GLY A 58 -3.68 -13.57 0.36
CA GLY A 58 -2.73 -13.05 1.34
C GLY A 58 -3.13 -11.73 2.01
N PHE A 59 -3.92 -10.88 1.35
CA PHE A 59 -4.35 -9.58 1.93
C PHE A 59 -5.77 -9.61 2.49
N ALA A 60 -6.61 -10.55 2.06
CA ALA A 60 -8.02 -10.64 2.48
C ALA A 60 -8.20 -10.96 3.98
N THR A 61 -7.15 -11.44 4.65
CA THR A 61 -7.13 -11.79 6.07
C THR A 61 -6.27 -10.84 6.92
N LEU A 62 -5.58 -9.88 6.29
CA LEU A 62 -4.69 -8.96 7.00
C LEU A 62 -5.50 -7.76 7.49
N ILE A 63 -5.33 -7.41 8.77
CA ILE A 63 -5.91 -6.20 9.36
C ILE A 63 -4.99 -5.01 9.04
N GLY A 64 -5.58 -3.89 8.61
CA GLY A 64 -4.84 -2.68 8.29
C GLY A 64 -4.23 -2.67 6.89
N VAL A 65 -4.90 -3.29 5.92
CA VAL A 65 -4.53 -3.22 4.50
C VAL A 65 -5.04 -1.93 3.89
N LEU A 66 -4.15 -1.21 3.24
CA LEU A 66 -4.41 0.06 2.59
C LEU A 66 -4.16 -0.04 1.09
N THR A 67 -4.85 0.82 0.36
CA THR A 67 -4.62 1.06 -1.05
C THR A 67 -4.35 2.53 -1.30
N ALA A 68 -3.44 2.82 -2.22
CA ALA A 68 -3.09 4.16 -2.65
C ALA A 68 -2.93 4.17 -4.17
N GLN A 69 -3.61 5.08 -4.85
CA GLN A 69 -3.43 5.38 -6.26
C GLN A 69 -2.45 6.54 -6.39
N VAL A 70 -1.37 6.31 -7.11
CA VAL A 70 -0.23 7.21 -7.21
C VAL A 70 0.14 7.34 -8.68
N SER A 71 0.29 8.57 -9.16
CA SER A 71 0.76 8.84 -10.52
C SER A 71 2.19 8.31 -10.73
N ILE A 72 2.53 7.90 -11.96
CA ILE A 72 3.87 7.37 -12.27
C ILE A 72 5.01 8.30 -11.85
N LYS A 73 4.79 9.61 -11.91
CA LYS A 73 5.76 10.64 -11.53
C LYS A 73 6.09 10.62 -10.03
N ASN A 74 5.14 10.18 -9.20
CA ASN A 74 5.21 10.22 -7.74
C ASN A 74 5.56 8.86 -7.11
N ILE A 75 5.66 7.78 -7.90
CA ILE A 75 5.95 6.42 -7.39
C ILE A 75 7.20 6.40 -6.50
N LYS A 76 8.29 7.03 -6.93
CA LYS A 76 9.55 6.99 -6.18
C LYS A 76 9.40 7.64 -4.81
N THR A 77 8.72 8.77 -4.75
CA THR A 77 8.51 9.53 -3.51
C THR A 77 7.54 8.79 -2.59
N PHE A 78 6.48 8.19 -3.15
CA PHE A 78 5.56 7.30 -2.43
C PHE A 78 6.25 6.04 -1.86
N LEU A 79 7.08 5.34 -2.65
CA LEU A 79 7.84 4.19 -2.17
C LEU A 79 8.84 4.58 -1.07
N ALA A 80 9.48 5.74 -1.21
CA ALA A 80 10.34 6.29 -0.15
C ALA A 80 9.54 6.60 1.13
N PHE A 81 8.34 7.19 0.99
CA PHE A 81 7.42 7.45 2.11
C PHE A 81 7.01 6.15 2.81
N LEU A 82 6.63 5.12 2.04
CA LEU A 82 6.31 3.80 2.58
C LEU A 82 7.51 3.19 3.30
N GLY A 83 8.70 3.24 2.70
CA GLY A 83 9.93 2.74 3.29
C GLY A 83 10.36 3.48 4.56
N ASP A 84 10.07 4.78 4.68
CA ASP A 84 10.35 5.57 5.88
C ASP A 84 9.39 5.23 7.02
N ARG A 85 8.11 5.01 6.72
CA ARG A 85 7.07 4.72 7.73
C ARG A 85 6.99 3.27 8.15
N LEU A 86 7.16 2.35 7.22
CA LEU A 86 7.13 0.91 7.48
C LEU A 86 8.54 0.38 7.83
N GLY A 87 9.61 1.09 7.49
CA GLY A 87 10.95 0.86 7.99
C GLY A 87 11.56 -0.49 7.59
N ASP A 88 12.24 -1.13 8.55
CA ASP A 88 12.89 -2.45 8.41
C ASP A 88 11.92 -3.64 8.62
N LYS A 89 10.61 -3.37 8.60
CA LYS A 89 9.59 -4.40 8.81
C LYS A 89 9.28 -5.10 7.49
N PRO A 90 8.91 -6.40 7.51
CA PRO A 90 8.47 -7.09 6.31
C PRO A 90 7.17 -6.47 5.79
N ILE A 91 7.17 -6.09 4.51
CA ILE A 91 6.05 -5.42 3.85
C ILE A 91 5.64 -6.25 2.64
N GLU A 92 4.35 -6.59 2.57
CA GLU A 92 3.76 -7.07 1.33
C GLU A 92 3.17 -5.88 0.59
N LEU A 93 3.63 -5.68 -0.65
CA LEU A 93 3.18 -4.63 -1.56
C LEU A 93 2.67 -5.28 -2.83
N THR A 94 1.46 -4.93 -3.26
CA THR A 94 0.90 -5.34 -4.55
C THR A 94 0.68 -4.10 -5.39
N VAL A 95 1.08 -4.16 -6.65
CA VAL A 95 1.10 -3.04 -7.58
C VAL A 95 0.21 -3.42 -8.76
N LYS A 96 -0.87 -2.69 -8.98
CA LYS A 96 -1.81 -2.88 -10.10
C LYS A 96 -1.72 -1.68 -11.06
N VAL A 97 -1.47 -1.98 -12.33
CA VAL A 97 -1.37 -1.02 -13.44
C VAL A 97 -2.26 -1.52 -14.58
N GLY A 98 -3.44 -0.90 -14.74
CA GLY A 98 -4.47 -1.42 -15.65
C GLY A 98 -4.85 -2.86 -15.28
N ASP A 99 -4.77 -3.77 -16.25
CA ASP A 99 -5.03 -5.22 -16.07
C ASP A 99 -3.83 -6.01 -15.51
N LYS A 100 -2.66 -5.37 -15.31
CA LYS A 100 -1.47 -6.05 -14.80
C LYS A 100 -1.35 -5.85 -13.29
N GLU A 101 -1.20 -6.95 -12.55
CA GLU A 101 -0.92 -6.95 -11.12
C GLU A 101 0.41 -7.65 -10.82
N VAL A 102 1.27 -7.01 -10.04
CA VAL A 102 2.55 -7.55 -9.56
C VAL A 102 2.55 -7.53 -8.04
N SER A 103 2.82 -8.67 -7.40
CA SER A 103 2.95 -8.74 -5.94
C SER A 103 4.42 -8.86 -5.56
N ILE A 104 4.87 -7.98 -4.67
CA ILE A 104 6.24 -7.80 -4.22
C ILE A 104 6.21 -8.01 -2.70
N LYS A 105 6.97 -9.00 -2.23
CA LYS A 105 7.21 -9.19 -0.80
C LYS A 105 8.61 -8.69 -0.51
N ALA A 106 8.70 -7.54 0.15
CA ALA A 106 9.97 -6.98 0.58
C ALA A 106 10.17 -7.32 2.06
N LYS A 107 11.34 -7.86 2.41
CA LYS A 107 11.65 -8.17 3.82
C LYS A 107 12.17 -6.96 4.58
N SER A 108 12.70 -5.96 3.85
CA SER A 108 13.24 -4.72 4.41
C SER A 108 13.13 -3.57 3.40
N ARG A 109 13.24 -2.32 3.89
CA ARG A 109 13.33 -1.08 3.09
C ARG A 109 14.30 -1.16 1.91
N GLN A 110 15.44 -1.83 2.07
CA GLN A 110 16.46 -1.95 1.02
C GLN A 110 15.98 -2.72 -0.20
N GLU A 111 14.98 -3.59 -0.06
CA GLU A 111 14.40 -4.34 -1.18
C GLU A 111 13.29 -3.56 -1.91
N LEU A 112 12.89 -2.39 -1.38
CA LEU A 112 11.86 -1.52 -1.96
C LEU A 112 12.42 -0.37 -2.82
N LEU A 113 13.73 -0.09 -2.75
CA LEU A 113 14.41 1.08 -3.35
C LEU A 113 15.14 0.76 -4.65
#